data_AF-A0A7Z9PTU2-F1
#
_entry.id   AF-A0A7Z9PTU2-F1
#
_cell.length_a   1.000
_cell.length_b   1.000
_cell.length_c   1.000
_cell.angle_alpha   90.00
_cell.angle_beta   90.00
_cell.angle_gamma   90.00
#
_symmetry.space_group_name_H-M   'P 1'
#
loop_
_entity.id
_entity.type
_entity.pdbx_description
1 polymer ?
#
loop_
_entity_poly.entity_id
_entity_poly.type
_entity_poly.pdbx_seq_one_letter_code
_entity_poly.pdbx_strand_id
1 'polypeptide(L)'
;TIAQSTNNGKGVAGVAFGTRIMPVKVLSRTGSGTLADVADGIRFSADHGATVINMSLGGPFPSISMEDAVNHAYKKGTIVVCAAGNSNTPR
;
A
#
# COMPACT_ATOMS: atom_id res chain seq x y z
N THR A 1 5.61 0.00 11.40
CA THR A 1 5.43 -1.40 11.88
C THR A 1 3.95 -1.63 12.12
N ILE A 2 3.33 -2.65 11.50
CA ILE A 2 1.85 -2.74 11.45
C ILE A 2 1.30 -3.92 12.28
N ALA A 3 1.57 -5.16 11.88
CA ALA A 3 0.84 -6.32 12.41
C ALA A 3 1.72 -7.38 13.11
N GLN A 4 2.89 -7.02 13.63
CA GLN A 4 3.65 -7.98 14.43
C GLN A 4 2.87 -8.43 15.67
N SER A 5 2.98 -9.72 15.98
CA SER A 5 2.41 -10.31 17.20
C SER A 5 2.93 -9.61 18.46
N THR A 6 2.07 -9.47 19.46
CA THR A 6 2.40 -8.85 20.75
C THR A 6 2.50 -9.89 21.88
N ASN A 7 3.04 -9.50 23.03
CA ASN A 7 3.11 -10.30 24.28
C ASN A 7 3.77 -11.68 24.16
N ASN A 8 4.76 -11.85 23.28
CA ASN A 8 5.43 -13.14 23.05
C ASN A 8 6.92 -13.16 23.48
N GLY A 9 7.43 -12.05 24.05
CA GLY A 9 8.82 -11.91 24.46
C GLY A 9 9.86 -11.91 23.33
N LYS A 10 9.46 -11.69 22.07
CA LYS A 10 10.34 -11.77 20.88
C LYS A 10 10.14 -10.57 19.95
N GLY A 11 11.24 -9.99 19.46
CA GLY A 11 11.20 -8.97 18.41
C GLY A 11 10.52 -7.67 18.84
N VAL A 12 9.51 -7.22 18.09
CA VAL A 12 8.78 -5.95 18.29
C VAL A 12 7.28 -6.18 18.19
N ALA A 13 6.47 -5.23 18.69
CA ALA A 13 5.01 -5.24 18.59
C ALA A 13 4.49 -4.32 17.47
N GLY A 14 3.44 -4.76 16.76
CA GLY A 14 2.76 -3.96 15.75
C GLY A 14 1.71 -3.02 16.35
N VAL A 15 1.48 -1.87 15.73
CA VAL A 15 0.44 -0.91 16.14
C VAL A 15 -0.97 -1.52 15.98
N ALA A 16 -1.16 -2.38 14.99
CA ALA A 16 -2.39 -3.09 14.68
C ALA A 16 -2.22 -4.60 14.90
N PHE A 17 -1.75 -4.98 16.09
CA PHE A 17 -1.62 -6.39 16.47
C PHE A 17 -2.97 -7.11 16.35
N GLY A 18 -2.98 -8.32 15.77
CA GLY A 18 -4.21 -9.10 15.53
C GLY A 18 -4.92 -8.82 14.20
N THR A 19 -4.46 -7.84 13.41
CA THR A 19 -4.94 -7.68 12.03
C THR A 19 -4.36 -8.75 11.10
N ARG A 20 -5.06 -9.00 9.98
CA ARG A 20 -4.59 -9.89 8.91
C ARG A 20 -3.90 -9.07 7.83
N ILE A 21 -2.78 -9.55 7.32
CA ILE A 21 -2.02 -8.92 6.23
C ILE A 21 -2.32 -9.63 4.92
N MET A 22 -2.68 -8.87 3.89
CA MET A 22 -2.75 -9.32 2.50
C MET A 22 -1.47 -8.86 1.77
N PRO A 23 -0.49 -9.76 1.55
CA PRO A 23 0.73 -9.39 0.84
C PRO A 23 0.46 -9.28 -0.66
N VAL A 24 0.65 -8.09 -1.23
CA VAL A 24 0.56 -7.83 -2.67
C VAL A 24 1.88 -7.25 -3.16
N LYS A 25 2.61 -8.00 -3.99
CA LYS A 25 3.93 -7.61 -4.48
C LYS A 25 3.82 -6.88 -5.80
N VAL A 26 4.14 -5.59 -5.79
CA VAL A 26 4.13 -4.71 -6.99
C VAL A 26 5.52 -4.15 -7.34
N LEU A 27 6.53 -4.42 -6.52
CA LEU A 27 7.92 -4.00 -6.73
C LEU A 27 8.83 -5.22 -6.86
N SER A 28 9.85 -5.10 -7.70
CA SER A 28 10.92 -6.09 -7.90
C SER A 28 11.84 -6.17 -6.68
N ARG A 29 12.87 -7.03 -6.76
CA ARG A 29 13.90 -7.15 -5.71
C ARG A 29 14.70 -5.86 -5.50
N THR A 30 14.81 -4.98 -6.50
CA THR A 30 15.50 -3.69 -6.40
C THR A 30 14.63 -2.56 -5.86
N GLY A 31 13.36 -2.85 -5.51
CA GLY A 31 12.41 -1.84 -5.04
C GLY A 31 11.77 -1.00 -6.16
N SER A 32 11.86 -1.45 -7.42
CA SER A 32 11.29 -0.75 -8.59
C SER A 32 10.13 -1.55 -9.19
N GLY A 33 9.14 -0.88 -9.76
CA GLY A 33 7.99 -1.50 -10.44
C GLY A 33 7.33 -0.52 -11.39
N THR A 34 6.34 -0.99 -12.15
CA THR A 34 5.60 -0.12 -13.09
C THR A 34 4.36 0.47 -12.44
N LEU A 35 3.87 1.60 -12.97
CA LEU A 35 2.59 2.16 -12.52
C LEU A 35 1.41 1.23 -12.82
N ALA A 36 1.52 0.37 -13.84
CA ALA A 36 0.52 -0.65 -14.14
C ALA A 36 0.45 -1.70 -13.03
N ASP A 37 1.60 -2.26 -12.61
CA ASP A 37 1.66 -3.25 -11.53
C ASP A 37 1.08 -2.70 -10.22
N VAL A 38 1.38 -1.43 -9.91
CA VAL A 38 0.84 -0.76 -8.72
C VAL A 38 -0.68 -0.57 -8.84
N ALA A 39 -1.16 -0.09 -9.98
CA ALA A 39 -2.59 0.11 -10.22
C ALA A 39 -3.37 -1.22 -10.11
N ASP A 40 -2.84 -2.30 -10.67
CA ASP A 40 -3.45 -3.63 -10.57
C ASP A 40 -3.39 -4.19 -9.15
N GLY A 41 -2.31 -3.93 -8.41
CA GLY A 41 -2.21 -4.28 -7.00
C GLY A 41 -3.24 -3.56 -6.13
N ILE A 42 -3.53 -2.29 -6.41
CA ILE A 42 -4.60 -1.52 -5.73
C ILE A 42 -5.97 -2.14 -6.02
N ARG A 43 -6.28 -2.39 -7.29
CA ARG A 43 -7.56 -3.00 -7.70
C ARG A 43 -7.73 -4.38 -7.07
N PHE A 44 -6.72 -5.23 -7.17
CA PHE A 44 -6.70 -6.56 -6.55
C PHE A 44 -6.99 -6.48 -5.06
N SER A 45 -6.30 -5.60 -4.34
CA SER A 45 -6.47 -5.48 -2.88
C SER A 45 -7.89 -5.07 -2.51
N ALA A 46 -8.44 -4.05 -3.18
CA ALA A 46 -9.81 -3.59 -2.95
C ALA A 46 -10.85 -4.68 -3.31
N ASP A 47 -10.62 -5.42 -4.40
CA ASP A 47 -11.50 -6.49 -4.86
C ASP A 47 -11.51 -7.70 -3.91
N HIS A 48 -10.41 -7.92 -3.18
CA HIS A 48 -10.26 -9.04 -2.25
C HIS A 48 -10.52 -8.64 -0.79
N GLY A 49 -11.18 -7.50 -0.56
CA GLY A 49 -11.68 -7.10 0.75
C GLY A 49 -10.64 -6.44 1.66
N ALA A 50 -9.59 -5.85 1.09
CA ALA A 50 -8.72 -4.98 1.88
C ALA A 50 -9.50 -3.76 2.39
N THR A 51 -9.52 -3.57 3.70
CA THR A 51 -10.10 -2.38 4.34
C THR A 51 -9.15 -1.19 4.27
N VAL A 52 -7.84 -1.45 4.35
CA VAL A 52 -6.78 -0.45 4.24
C VAL A 52 -5.67 -0.99 3.33
N ILE A 53 -5.24 -0.18 2.37
CA ILE A 53 -4.08 -0.44 1.52
C ILE A 53 -2.97 0.53 1.92
N ASN A 54 -1.84 0.00 2.39
CA ASN A 54 -0.65 0.80 2.69
C ASN A 54 0.40 0.62 1.58
N MET A 55 0.79 1.72 0.96
CA MET A 55 1.76 1.74 -0.13
C MET A 55 2.95 2.64 0.23
N SER A 56 4.04 2.03 0.67
CA SER A 56 5.31 2.71 0.96
C SER A 56 6.12 2.93 -0.33
N LEU A 57 5.50 3.54 -1.33
CA LEU A 57 6.07 3.85 -2.64
C LEU A 57 5.58 5.21 -3.12
N GLY A 58 6.24 5.75 -4.15
CA GLY A 58 5.88 7.00 -4.80
C GLY A 58 6.45 7.03 -6.22
N GLY A 59 5.99 7.99 -7.02
CA GLY A 59 6.44 8.18 -8.40
C GLY A 59 6.43 9.66 -8.79
N PRO A 60 7.24 10.06 -9.79
CA PRO A 60 7.46 11.47 -10.10
C PRO A 60 6.31 12.13 -10.88
N PHE A 61 5.44 11.36 -11.53
CA PHE A 61 4.43 11.91 -12.45
C PHE A 61 3.02 11.38 -12.15
N PRO A 62 1.98 12.20 -12.36
CA PRO A 62 0.59 11.76 -12.35
C PRO A 62 0.33 10.66 -13.40
N SER A 63 -0.63 9.78 -13.12
CA SER A 63 -1.10 8.78 -14.08
C SER A 63 -2.60 8.56 -13.94
N ILE A 64 -3.31 8.60 -15.06
CA ILE A 64 -4.73 8.27 -15.15
C ILE A 64 -4.99 6.85 -14.63
N SER A 65 -4.11 5.90 -14.96
CA SER A 65 -4.28 4.50 -14.52
C SER A 65 -4.23 4.34 -13.00
N MET A 66 -3.42 5.16 -12.33
CA MET A 66 -3.28 5.20 -10.88
C MET A 66 -4.47 5.90 -10.23
N GLU A 67 -4.88 7.04 -10.80
CA GLU A 67 -6.07 7.77 -10.34
C GLU A 67 -7.32 6.88 -10.40
N ASP A 68 -7.52 6.18 -11.52
CA ASP A 68 -8.63 5.23 -11.69
C ASP A 68 -8.58 4.09 -10.67
N ALA A 69 -7.40 3.55 -10.38
CA ALA A 69 -7.24 2.49 -9.40
C ALA A 69 -7.54 2.97 -7.97
N VAL A 70 -7.07 4.17 -7.60
CA VAL A 70 -7.37 4.78 -6.30
C VAL A 70 -8.86 5.09 -6.18
N ASN A 71 -9.47 5.65 -7.23
CA ASN A 71 -10.92 5.91 -7.28
C ASN A 71 -11.75 4.62 -7.17
N HIS A 72 -11.29 3.53 -7.78
CA HIS A 72 -11.91 2.21 -7.64
C HIS A 72 -11.87 1.71 -6.20
N ALA A 73 -10.70 1.75 -5.56
CA ALA A 73 -10.55 1.36 -4.15
C ALA A 73 -11.41 2.23 -3.23
N TYR A 74 -11.43 3.55 -3.46
CA TYR A 74 -12.26 4.49 -2.70
C TYR A 74 -13.76 4.17 -2.83
N LYS A 75 -14.25 3.91 -4.05
CA LYS A 75 -15.65 3.52 -4.29
C LYS A 75 -16.04 2.21 -3.60
N LYS A 76 -15.07 1.33 -3.33
CA LYS A 76 -15.28 0.10 -2.55
C LYS A 76 -15.19 0.30 -1.03
N GLY A 77 -14.93 1.52 -0.57
CA GLY A 77 -14.77 1.83 0.86
C GLY A 77 -13.39 1.47 1.41
N THR A 78 -12.41 1.18 0.54
CA THR A 78 -11.03 0.90 0.96
C THR A 78 -10.27 2.21 1.16
N ILE A 79 -9.59 2.34 2.30
CA ILE A 79 -8.72 3.48 2.60
C ILE A 79 -7.34 3.24 1.97
N VAL A 80 -6.85 4.21 1.19
CA VAL A 80 -5.52 4.15 0.58
C VAL A 80 -4.57 5.10 1.32
N VAL A 81 -3.47 4.57 1.85
CA VAL A 81 -2.41 5.31 2.55
C VAL A 81 -1.11 5.21 1.76
N CYS A 82 -0.50 6.35 1.44
CA CYS A 82 0.75 6.41 0.68
C CYS A 82 1.79 7.32 1.36
N ALA A 83 3.07 7.15 0.98
CA ALA A 83 4.14 8.01 1.45
C ALA A 83 4.10 9.38 0.74
N ALA A 84 4.47 10.45 1.45
CA ALA A 84 4.53 11.80 0.90
C ALA A 84 5.70 12.03 -0.09
N GLY A 85 6.67 11.11 -0.13
CA GLY A 85 7.90 11.23 -0.91
C GLY A 85 9.12 11.64 -0.06
N ASN A 86 10.31 11.28 -0.53
CA ASN A 86 11.59 11.49 0.18
C ASN A 86 12.58 12.35 -0.64
N SER A 87 12.09 13.10 -1.64
CA SER A 87 12.94 13.84 -2.60
C SER A 87 13.35 15.23 -2.14
N ASN A 88 12.85 15.72 -0.99
CA ASN A 88 13.16 17.05 -0.43
C ASN A 88 12.92 18.23 -1.40
N THR A 89 12.01 18.07 -2.36
CA THR A 89 11.58 19.13 -3.28
C THR A 89 10.21 19.67 -2.86
N PRO A 90 9.93 20.96 -3.08
CA PRO A 90 8.56 21.47 -3.05
C PRO A 90 7.66 20.66 -4.00
N ARG A 91 6.36 20.64 -3.68
CA ARG A 91 5.34 20.04 -4.55
C ARG A 91 5.08 20.92 -5.76
#